data_AF-A0A420VEL7-F1
#
_entry.id   AF-A0A420VEL7-F1
#
_cell.length_a   1.000
_cell.length_b   1.000
_cell.length_c   1.000
_cell.angle_alpha   90.00
_cell.angle_beta   90.00
_cell.angle_gamma   90.00
#
_symmetry.space_group_name_H-M   'P 1'
#
loop_
_entity.id
_entity.type
_entity.pdbx_description
1 polymer ?
#
loop_
_entity_poly.entity_id
_entity_poly.type
_entity_poly.pdbx_seq_one_letter_code
_entity_poly.pdbx_strand_id
1 'polypeptide(L)'
;MNLVFRNKVLIANKWLVLLSGLNKNPVVINGIRDTEKHYFRIPDDWAETRWTKSLIKQVLAYLGLTNSEGDLGIVDLEELADVLCCSLRTVRNNNKTLEKLNLVQVEPLYGNLARIRLLDYKANFLDLRDSGGKSTGYTSIQREALFDLLDISKVGVLRIACRALYLHEREVHLEGNPAALLTAKDFKGFLPKYFSFRPVIERAIHSLWKLFDKIEVLDTRGKKSEILANYKQSASLMEKLKSSYMFAFRLHPTKDSRAMDVEEEKTASLSITYGLFELHKKFGVERVEYNTALELTRDYGRVPVQQAVEEISHYWQDRHDKVSETLYKVIDAVKDLRFTDRPVGALRKIFKEYSRAYQEGFFAQI
;
A
#
# COMPACT_ATOMS: atom_id res chain seq x y z
N MET A 1 -9.13 -16.31 -6.80
CA MET A 1 -9.13 -14.83 -6.71
C MET A 1 -8.59 -14.27 -8.02
N ASN A 2 -9.41 -13.62 -8.84
CA ASN A 2 -9.00 -12.97 -10.08
C ASN A 2 -8.37 -11.59 -9.89
N LEU A 3 -8.59 -10.94 -8.74
CA LEU A 3 -7.99 -9.66 -8.38
C LEU A 3 -6.48 -9.83 -8.16
N VAL A 4 -5.69 -8.98 -8.82
CA VAL A 4 -4.23 -8.96 -8.65
C VAL A 4 -3.82 -7.55 -8.26
N PHE A 5 -3.50 -7.37 -6.98
CA PHE A 5 -2.98 -6.12 -6.46
C PHE A 5 -1.55 -5.92 -6.91
N ARG A 6 -1.20 -4.66 -7.19
CA ARG A 6 0.17 -4.25 -7.49
C ARG A 6 1.04 -4.43 -6.27
N ASN A 7 2.26 -4.91 -6.48
CA ASN A 7 3.23 -5.09 -5.41
C ASN A 7 3.54 -3.76 -4.68
N LYS A 8 3.70 -2.67 -5.43
CA LYS A 8 3.89 -1.32 -4.90
C LYS A 8 2.61 -0.48 -5.04
N VAL A 9 2.14 0.07 -3.92
CA VAL A 9 0.93 0.89 -3.85
C VAL A 9 1.31 2.32 -3.46
N LEU A 10 0.94 3.28 -4.30
CA LEU A 10 1.13 4.70 -4.04
C LEU A 10 -0.16 5.30 -3.49
N ILE A 11 -0.07 5.94 -2.33
CA ILE A 11 -1.20 6.62 -1.70
C ILE A 11 -0.82 8.07 -1.48
N ALA A 12 -1.48 9.02 -2.17
CA ALA A 12 -1.22 10.43 -1.92
C ALA A 12 -1.49 10.79 -0.46
N ASN A 13 -0.66 11.67 0.10
CA ASN A 13 -0.75 12.05 1.51
C ASN A 13 -2.10 12.68 1.86
N LYS A 14 -2.73 13.39 0.90
CA LYS A 14 -4.10 13.89 1.04
C LYS A 14 -5.13 12.80 1.35
N TRP A 15 -4.99 11.60 0.76
CA TRP A 15 -5.88 10.47 1.03
C TRP A 15 -5.65 9.92 2.42
N LEU A 16 -4.41 9.70 2.83
CA LEU A 16 -4.11 9.21 4.18
C LEU A 16 -4.64 10.16 5.26
N VAL A 17 -4.51 11.48 5.03
CA VAL A 17 -5.03 12.51 5.92
C VAL A 17 -6.56 12.52 5.93
N LEU A 18 -7.20 12.51 4.76
CA LEU A 18 -8.66 12.45 4.65
C LEU A 18 -9.24 11.20 5.33
N LEU A 19 -8.71 10.02 5.00
CA LEU A 19 -9.19 8.72 5.46
C LEU A 19 -8.92 8.51 6.95
N SER A 20 -7.89 9.13 7.51
CA SER A 20 -7.67 9.17 8.96
C SER A 20 -8.65 10.08 9.72
N GLY A 21 -9.37 10.94 9.01
CA GLY A 21 -10.18 12.01 9.56
C GLY A 21 -9.38 13.30 9.67
N LEU A 22 -9.97 14.40 9.22
CA LEU A 22 -9.32 15.71 9.27
C LEU A 22 -9.22 16.21 10.70
N ASN A 23 -8.06 16.79 11.03
CA ASN A 23 -7.88 17.47 12.29
C ASN A 23 -8.80 18.71 12.35
N LYS A 24 -9.64 18.76 13.38
CA LYS A 24 -10.62 19.84 13.57
C LYS A 24 -9.98 21.16 13.99
N ASN A 25 -8.76 21.11 14.51
CA ASN A 25 -8.03 22.29 14.96
C ASN A 25 -7.06 22.73 13.86
N PRO A 26 -6.88 24.04 13.65
CA PRO A 26 -5.82 24.53 12.78
C PRO A 26 -4.46 24.01 13.27
N VAL A 27 -3.68 23.48 12.34
CA VAL A 27 -2.35 22.93 12.56
C VAL A 27 -1.33 23.91 11.99
N VAL A 28 -0.16 23.99 12.60
CA VAL A 28 0.96 24.74 12.01
C VAL A 28 1.63 23.83 10.99
N ILE A 29 1.52 24.19 9.72
CA ILE A 29 2.12 23.44 8.61
C ILE A 29 3.09 24.38 7.90
N ASN A 30 4.38 24.04 7.93
CA ASN A 30 5.46 24.89 7.41
C ASN A 30 5.44 26.34 7.97
N GLY A 31 5.09 26.51 9.24
CA GLY A 31 5.03 27.82 9.92
C GLY A 31 3.74 28.60 9.72
N ILE A 32 2.83 28.12 8.86
CA ILE A 32 1.53 28.76 8.62
C ILE A 32 0.44 28.01 9.38
N ARG A 33 -0.41 28.73 10.08
CA ARG A 33 -1.59 28.15 10.74
C ARG A 33 -2.68 27.93 9.70
N ASP A 34 -2.94 26.69 9.36
CA ASP A 34 -3.92 26.31 8.34
C ASP A 34 -4.72 25.08 8.80
N THR A 35 -5.85 24.82 8.15
CA THR A 35 -6.57 23.57 8.32
C THR A 35 -5.99 22.50 7.40
N GLU A 36 -6.04 21.24 7.81
CA GLU A 36 -5.58 20.13 6.95
C GLU A 36 -6.32 20.11 5.61
N LYS A 37 -7.62 20.43 5.62
CA LYS A 37 -8.43 20.53 4.42
C LYS A 37 -7.80 21.45 3.37
N HIS A 38 -7.44 22.67 3.75
CA HIS A 38 -6.88 23.67 2.84
C HIS A 38 -5.45 23.30 2.42
N TYR A 39 -4.61 22.88 3.37
CA TYR A 39 -3.24 22.48 3.05
C TYR A 39 -3.18 21.32 2.06
N PHE A 40 -4.02 20.29 2.28
CA PHE A 40 -4.12 19.13 1.38
C PHE A 40 -5.06 19.35 0.19
N ARG A 41 -5.68 20.53 0.09
CA ARG A 41 -6.60 20.92 -0.99
C ARG A 41 -7.71 19.88 -1.19
N ILE A 42 -8.26 19.41 -0.08
CA ILE A 42 -9.33 18.41 -0.06
C ILE A 42 -10.64 19.12 -0.39
N PRO A 43 -11.35 18.69 -1.45
CA PRO A 43 -12.67 19.22 -1.81
C PRO A 43 -13.69 19.13 -0.66
N ASP A 44 -14.63 20.07 -0.64
CA ASP A 44 -15.62 20.23 0.44
C ASP A 44 -16.51 19.00 0.57
N ASP A 45 -17.01 18.50 -0.56
CA ASP A 45 -17.81 17.28 -0.66
C ASP A 45 -17.04 16.04 -0.14
N TRP A 46 -15.74 15.96 -0.38
CA TRP A 46 -14.90 14.88 0.16
C TRP A 46 -14.73 15.03 1.68
N ALA A 47 -14.51 16.24 2.18
CA ALA A 47 -14.34 16.52 3.59
C ALA A 47 -15.63 16.29 4.41
N GLU A 48 -16.79 16.55 3.81
CA GLU A 48 -18.11 16.35 4.41
C GLU A 48 -18.60 14.89 4.33
N THR A 49 -18.03 14.12 3.41
CA THR A 49 -18.37 12.70 3.25
C THR A 49 -18.06 11.90 4.52
N ARG A 50 -19.04 11.08 4.93
CA ARG A 50 -18.83 10.11 6.01
C ARG A 50 -17.99 8.94 5.52
N TRP A 51 -16.67 9.03 5.70
CA TRP A 51 -15.72 7.94 5.44
C TRP A 51 -15.90 6.78 6.43
N THR A 52 -16.75 5.82 6.05
CA THR A 52 -16.98 4.57 6.77
C THR A 52 -15.82 3.60 6.56
N LYS A 53 -15.71 2.56 7.40
CA LYS A 53 -14.67 1.52 7.27
C LYS A 53 -14.63 0.92 5.87
N SER A 54 -15.78 0.47 5.34
CA SER A 54 -15.85 -0.18 4.03
C SER A 54 -15.49 0.79 2.90
N LEU A 55 -15.92 2.06 3.00
CA LEU A 55 -15.59 3.06 1.99
C LEU A 55 -14.08 3.36 1.97
N ILE A 56 -13.45 3.49 3.15
CA ILE A 56 -12.00 3.68 3.26
C ILE A 56 -11.26 2.48 2.65
N LYS A 57 -11.61 1.25 3.06
CA LYS A 57 -10.99 0.04 2.53
C LYS A 57 -11.15 -0.07 1.01
N GLN A 58 -12.32 0.27 0.47
CA GLN A 58 -12.56 0.20 -0.97
C GLN A 58 -11.72 1.21 -1.76
N VAL A 59 -11.55 2.44 -1.28
CA VAL A 59 -10.62 3.41 -1.90
C VAL A 59 -9.19 2.90 -1.88
N LEU A 60 -8.74 2.35 -0.75
CA LEU A 60 -7.40 1.77 -0.63
C LEU A 60 -7.22 0.57 -1.57
N ALA A 61 -8.23 -0.30 -1.70
CA ALA A 61 -8.21 -1.41 -2.61
C ALA A 61 -8.14 -0.95 -4.07
N TYR A 62 -8.88 0.10 -4.44
CA TYR A 62 -8.83 0.66 -5.79
C TYR A 62 -7.44 1.22 -6.14
N LEU A 63 -6.79 1.90 -5.19
CA LEU A 63 -5.40 2.35 -5.34
C LEU A 63 -4.42 1.19 -5.53
N GLY A 64 -4.69 0.03 -4.94
CA GLY A 64 -3.85 -1.16 -5.11
C GLY A 64 -4.13 -1.94 -6.40
N LEU A 65 -5.33 -1.84 -6.96
CA LEU A 65 -5.74 -2.56 -8.19
C LEU A 65 -5.50 -1.75 -9.47
N THR A 66 -5.42 -0.43 -9.36
CA THR A 66 -5.34 0.46 -10.54
C THR A 66 -3.99 0.40 -11.25
N ASN A 67 -4.02 0.48 -12.58
CA ASN A 67 -2.83 0.72 -13.39
C ASN A 67 -2.35 2.19 -13.32
N SER A 68 -1.34 2.54 -14.14
CA SER A 68 -0.76 3.89 -14.18
C SER A 68 -1.72 4.98 -14.66
N GLU A 69 -2.80 4.62 -15.34
CA GLU A 69 -3.79 5.53 -15.92
C GLU A 69 -5.09 5.62 -15.10
N GLY A 70 -5.16 4.96 -13.94
CA GLY A 70 -6.37 4.96 -13.12
C GLY A 70 -7.38 3.88 -13.49
N ASP A 71 -7.07 2.94 -14.39
CA ASP A 71 -7.99 1.88 -14.80
C ASP A 71 -7.74 0.61 -13.96
N LEU A 72 -8.79 0.08 -13.34
CA LEU A 72 -8.75 -1.18 -12.58
C LEU A 72 -9.00 -2.38 -13.51
N GLY A 73 -9.45 -2.16 -14.74
CA GLY A 73 -9.91 -3.20 -15.65
C GLY A 73 -11.27 -3.75 -15.25
N ILE A 74 -11.50 -5.02 -15.58
CA ILE A 74 -12.72 -5.76 -15.22
C ILE A 74 -12.53 -6.34 -13.82
N VAL A 75 -13.44 -5.98 -12.93
CA VAL A 75 -13.44 -6.35 -11.51
C VAL A 75 -14.70 -7.17 -11.22
N ASP A 76 -14.54 -8.30 -10.56
CA ASP A 76 -15.67 -9.00 -9.94
C ASP A 76 -15.99 -8.33 -8.59
N LEU A 77 -17.19 -7.73 -8.50
CA LEU A 77 -17.62 -7.00 -7.32
C LEU A 77 -17.90 -7.92 -6.13
N GLU A 78 -18.17 -9.22 -6.36
CA GLU A 78 -18.36 -10.20 -5.29
C GLU A 78 -17.01 -10.54 -4.64
N GLU A 79 -16.01 -10.82 -5.48
CA GLU A 79 -14.64 -11.04 -5.01
C GLU A 79 -14.06 -9.81 -4.29
N LEU A 80 -14.33 -8.61 -4.80
CA LEU A 80 -13.97 -7.38 -4.12
C LEU A 80 -14.68 -7.25 -2.76
N ALA A 81 -15.93 -7.70 -2.66
CA ALA A 81 -16.67 -7.68 -1.40
C ALA A 81 -16.03 -8.60 -0.35
N ASP A 82 -15.57 -9.78 -0.77
CA ASP A 82 -14.86 -10.75 0.07
C ASP A 82 -13.54 -10.18 0.59
N VAL A 83 -12.71 -9.62 -0.30
CA VAL A 83 -11.44 -8.95 0.06
C VAL A 83 -11.66 -7.81 1.06
N LEU A 84 -12.77 -7.08 0.93
CA LEU A 84 -13.12 -5.98 1.83
C LEU A 84 -13.83 -6.44 3.12
N CYS A 85 -14.12 -7.75 3.23
CA CYS A 85 -14.93 -8.38 4.26
C CYS A 85 -16.25 -7.65 4.48
N CYS A 86 -17.00 -7.43 3.40
CA CYS A 86 -18.29 -6.75 3.42
C CYS A 86 -19.25 -7.34 2.39
N SER A 87 -20.52 -6.90 2.42
CA SER A 87 -21.49 -7.41 1.44
C SER A 87 -21.30 -6.78 0.05
N LEU A 88 -21.65 -7.50 -1.00
CA LEU A 88 -21.75 -6.98 -2.37
C LEU A 88 -22.61 -5.69 -2.44
N ARG A 89 -23.69 -5.62 -1.64
CA ARG A 89 -24.52 -4.42 -1.52
C ARG A 89 -23.72 -3.22 -1.00
N THR A 90 -22.83 -3.44 -0.04
CA THR A 90 -21.94 -2.41 0.51
C THR A 90 -20.99 -1.89 -0.57
N VAL A 91 -20.37 -2.78 -1.35
CA VAL A 91 -19.48 -2.40 -2.46
C VAL A 91 -20.21 -1.51 -3.48
N ARG A 92 -21.42 -1.93 -3.89
CA ARG A 92 -22.26 -1.17 -4.83
C ARG A 92 -22.68 0.20 -4.27
N ASN A 93 -23.00 0.28 -2.98
CA ASN A 93 -23.36 1.54 -2.34
C ASN A 93 -22.17 2.49 -2.22
N ASN A 94 -20.98 1.95 -1.91
CA ASN A 94 -19.74 2.74 -1.89
C ASN A 94 -19.43 3.26 -3.31
N ASN A 95 -19.59 2.44 -4.36
CA ASN A 95 -19.44 2.88 -5.74
C ASN A 95 -20.33 4.07 -6.08
N LYS A 96 -21.62 3.98 -5.77
CA LYS A 96 -22.54 5.12 -5.95
C LYS A 96 -22.12 6.36 -5.17
N THR A 97 -21.50 6.19 -4.01
CA THR A 97 -20.97 7.31 -3.21
C THR A 97 -19.75 7.92 -3.90
N LEU A 98 -18.82 7.10 -4.39
CA LEU A 98 -17.62 7.56 -5.09
C LEU A 98 -17.93 8.19 -6.45
N GLU A 99 -18.92 7.67 -7.19
CA GLU A 99 -19.41 8.28 -8.44
C GLU A 99 -20.00 9.67 -8.19
N LYS A 100 -20.78 9.85 -7.12
CA LYS A 100 -21.32 11.17 -6.72
C LYS A 100 -20.24 12.20 -6.37
N LEU A 101 -19.10 11.74 -5.87
CA LEU A 101 -17.92 12.58 -5.58
C LEU A 101 -17.04 12.80 -6.81
N ASN A 102 -17.47 12.34 -7.99
CA ASN A 102 -16.70 12.36 -9.23
C ASN A 102 -15.30 11.73 -9.10
N LEU A 103 -15.20 10.68 -8.26
CA LEU A 103 -13.94 9.99 -8.00
C LEU A 103 -13.74 8.76 -8.88
N VAL A 104 -14.83 8.11 -9.26
CA VAL A 104 -14.80 6.88 -10.05
C VAL A 104 -15.92 6.89 -11.10
N GLN A 105 -15.69 6.13 -12.15
CA GLN A 105 -16.70 5.73 -13.12
C GLN A 105 -16.86 4.21 -13.02
N VAL A 106 -18.10 3.73 -12.87
CA VAL A 106 -18.41 2.30 -12.81
C VAL A 106 -19.31 1.93 -13.98
N GLU A 107 -18.79 1.12 -14.89
CA GLU A 107 -19.54 0.57 -16.01
C GLU A 107 -19.93 -0.89 -15.67
N PRO A 108 -21.21 -1.16 -15.37
CA PRO A 108 -21.65 -2.53 -15.11
C PRO A 108 -21.55 -3.37 -16.39
N LEU A 109 -21.06 -4.59 -16.26
CA LEU A 109 -21.00 -5.58 -17.34
C LEU A 109 -21.99 -6.72 -17.02
N TYR A 110 -21.62 -7.97 -17.29
CA TYR A 110 -22.46 -9.13 -17.01
C TYR A 110 -22.30 -9.62 -15.55
N GLY A 111 -23.43 -9.92 -14.89
CA GLY A 111 -23.44 -10.47 -13.54
C GLY A 111 -22.88 -9.50 -12.49
N ASN A 112 -21.85 -9.93 -11.76
CA ASN A 112 -21.14 -9.13 -10.76
C ASN A 112 -19.91 -8.41 -11.33
N LEU A 113 -19.64 -8.55 -12.63
CA LEU A 113 -18.50 -7.90 -13.28
C LEU A 113 -18.81 -6.42 -13.57
N ALA A 114 -17.83 -5.56 -13.30
CA ALA A 114 -17.87 -4.16 -13.66
C ALA A 114 -16.49 -3.67 -14.11
N ARG A 115 -16.46 -2.74 -15.06
CA ARG A 115 -15.26 -1.97 -15.35
C ARG A 115 -15.23 -0.73 -14.46
N ILE A 116 -14.12 -0.49 -13.78
CA ILE A 116 -13.98 0.64 -12.84
C ILE A 116 -12.76 1.48 -13.25
N ARG A 117 -12.96 2.79 -13.35
CA ARG A 117 -11.90 3.77 -13.59
C ARG A 117 -11.91 4.86 -12.53
N LEU A 118 -10.73 5.23 -12.04
CA LEU A 118 -10.48 6.39 -11.19
C LEU A 118 -10.43 7.65 -12.05
N LEU A 119 -11.30 8.61 -11.76
CA LEU A 119 -11.40 9.86 -12.52
C LEU A 119 -10.32 10.85 -12.08
N ASP A 120 -9.72 11.51 -13.06
CA ASP A 120 -8.56 12.40 -12.91
C ASP A 120 -7.46 11.79 -12.04
N TYR A 121 -7.14 10.51 -12.25
CA TYR A 121 -6.28 9.70 -11.37
C TYR A 121 -5.00 10.42 -10.91
N LYS A 122 -4.27 11.07 -11.82
CA LYS A 122 -3.05 11.82 -11.52
C LYS A 122 -3.32 12.95 -10.50
N ALA A 123 -4.34 13.77 -10.73
CA ALA A 123 -4.69 14.87 -9.84
C ALA A 123 -5.39 14.39 -8.55
N ASN A 124 -6.38 13.51 -8.66
CA ASN A 124 -7.25 13.09 -7.56
C ASN A 124 -6.62 12.05 -6.65
N PHE A 125 -5.77 11.16 -7.15
CA PHE A 125 -5.25 10.02 -6.38
C PHE A 125 -3.74 10.05 -6.17
N LEU A 126 -2.98 10.66 -7.09
CA LEU A 126 -1.53 10.83 -6.96
C LEU A 126 -1.12 12.25 -6.54
N ASP A 127 -2.06 13.21 -6.54
CA ASP A 127 -1.81 14.64 -6.30
C ASP A 127 -0.67 15.21 -7.19
N LEU A 128 -0.61 14.70 -8.43
CA LEU A 128 0.23 15.19 -9.52
C LEU A 128 -0.58 16.20 -10.34
N ARG A 129 -0.06 17.41 -10.49
CA ARG A 129 -0.78 18.52 -11.14
C ARG A 129 0.09 19.17 -12.20
N ASP A 130 -0.50 19.52 -13.33
CA ASP A 130 0.21 20.05 -14.49
C ASP A 130 0.69 21.50 -14.31
N SER A 131 0.16 22.24 -13.31
CA SER A 131 0.29 23.70 -13.23
C SER A 131 1.27 24.22 -12.17
N GLY A 132 2.35 23.50 -11.86
CA GLY A 132 3.39 23.97 -10.92
C GLY A 132 2.93 24.13 -9.46
N GLY A 133 1.72 23.65 -9.13
CA GLY A 133 1.24 23.60 -7.75
C GLY A 133 2.03 22.58 -6.94
N LYS A 134 2.44 22.95 -5.72
CA LYS A 134 3.12 22.02 -4.80
C LYS A 134 2.25 20.78 -4.56
N SER A 135 2.75 19.61 -4.97
CA SER A 135 2.21 18.32 -4.58
C SER A 135 2.43 18.12 -3.09
N THR A 136 1.46 17.50 -2.42
CA THR A 136 1.57 17.10 -1.00
C THR A 136 2.36 15.81 -0.81
N GLY A 137 2.78 15.19 -1.92
CA GLY A 137 3.54 13.95 -1.95
C GLY A 137 2.67 12.70 -1.78
N TYR A 138 3.33 11.55 -1.78
CA TYR A 138 2.71 10.24 -1.63
C TYR A 138 3.52 9.39 -0.66
N THR A 139 2.82 8.51 0.04
CA THR A 139 3.41 7.41 0.79
C THR A 139 3.39 6.17 -0.09
N SER A 140 4.52 5.48 -0.19
CA SER A 140 4.63 4.23 -0.94
C SER A 140 4.68 3.05 0.04
N ILE A 141 3.75 2.12 -0.12
CA ILE A 141 3.68 0.90 0.70
C ILE A 141 3.70 -0.35 -0.17
N GLN A 142 4.20 -1.45 0.40
CA GLN A 142 4.08 -2.78 -0.23
C GLN A 142 2.63 -3.29 -0.13
N ARG A 143 2.25 -4.19 -1.03
CA ARG A 143 0.89 -4.76 -1.08
C ARG A 143 0.49 -5.44 0.22
N GLU A 144 1.43 -6.06 0.92
CA GLU A 144 1.14 -6.75 2.16
C GLU A 144 0.76 -5.74 3.26
N ALA A 145 1.24 -4.49 3.16
CA ALA A 145 0.81 -3.39 4.02
C ALA A 145 -0.62 -2.95 3.69
N LEU A 146 -0.96 -2.90 2.39
CA LEU A 146 -2.35 -2.67 1.96
C LEU A 146 -3.25 -3.77 2.50
N PHE A 147 -2.86 -5.03 2.41
CA PHE A 147 -3.67 -6.14 2.93
C PHE A 147 -3.87 -6.06 4.44
N ASP A 148 -2.83 -5.69 5.21
CA ASP A 148 -2.99 -5.44 6.65
C ASP A 148 -3.98 -4.30 6.92
N LEU A 149 -4.00 -3.24 6.10
CA LEU A 149 -5.02 -2.18 6.19
C LEU A 149 -6.43 -2.70 5.87
N LEU A 150 -6.54 -3.58 4.87
CA LEU A 150 -7.80 -4.21 4.47
C LEU A 150 -8.30 -5.25 5.49
N ASP A 151 -7.44 -5.80 6.35
CA ASP A 151 -7.84 -6.70 7.45
C ASP A 151 -8.49 -5.92 8.62
N ILE A 152 -8.06 -4.67 8.89
CA ILE A 152 -8.50 -3.90 10.06
C ILE A 152 -10.04 -3.79 10.19
N SER A 153 -10.59 -4.37 11.26
CA SER A 153 -12.04 -4.48 11.47
C SER A 153 -12.70 -3.23 12.09
N LYS A 154 -11.91 -2.35 12.73
CA LYS A 154 -12.39 -1.15 13.44
C LYS A 154 -11.98 0.13 12.72
N VAL A 155 -12.94 0.99 12.39
CA VAL A 155 -12.68 2.26 11.67
C VAL A 155 -11.69 3.17 12.39
N GLY A 156 -11.74 3.23 13.73
CA GLY A 156 -10.80 4.04 14.51
C GLY A 156 -9.36 3.54 14.39
N VAL A 157 -9.16 2.23 14.38
CA VAL A 157 -7.83 1.61 14.18
C VAL A 157 -7.32 1.89 12.77
N LEU A 158 -8.19 1.75 11.76
CA LEU A 158 -7.84 2.05 10.37
C LEU A 158 -7.42 3.51 10.18
N ARG A 159 -8.13 4.43 10.86
CA ARG A 159 -7.77 5.85 10.88
C ARG A 159 -6.41 6.12 11.49
N ILE A 160 -6.08 5.44 12.60
CA ILE A 160 -4.76 5.52 13.23
C ILE A 160 -3.68 5.03 12.25
N ALA A 161 -3.89 3.90 11.60
CA ALA A 161 -2.95 3.35 10.63
C ALA A 161 -2.70 4.32 9.47
N CYS A 162 -3.75 4.87 8.85
CA CYS A 162 -3.61 5.87 7.79
C CYS A 162 -2.82 7.10 8.26
N ARG A 163 -3.10 7.60 9.48
CA ARG A 163 -2.40 8.76 10.03
C ARG A 163 -0.93 8.47 10.29
N ALA A 164 -0.63 7.30 10.85
CA ALA A 164 0.73 6.86 11.13
C ALA A 164 1.55 6.68 9.84
N LEU A 165 0.95 6.15 8.76
CA LEU A 165 1.59 6.05 7.44
C LEU A 165 1.96 7.42 6.86
N TYR A 166 1.02 8.39 6.91
CA TYR A 166 1.30 9.76 6.48
C TYR A 166 2.47 10.38 7.28
N LEU A 167 2.45 10.19 8.60
CA LEU A 167 3.52 10.70 9.46
C LEU A 167 4.84 9.96 9.25
N HIS A 168 4.81 8.69 8.86
CA HIS A 168 6.02 7.95 8.51
C HIS A 168 6.71 8.57 7.30
N GLU A 169 5.97 8.89 6.24
CA GLU A 169 6.53 9.59 5.09
C GLU A 169 7.16 10.93 5.52
N ARG A 170 6.44 11.74 6.29
CA ARG A 170 6.93 13.05 6.70
C ARG A 170 8.11 13.00 7.68
N GLU A 171 7.96 12.26 8.78
CA GLU A 171 8.89 12.30 9.91
C GLU A 171 10.05 11.33 9.73
N VAL A 172 9.83 10.15 9.15
CA VAL A 172 10.89 9.16 8.95
C VAL A 172 11.61 9.42 7.63
N HIS A 173 10.90 9.44 6.51
CA HIS A 173 11.56 9.53 5.21
C HIS A 173 12.07 10.93 4.86
N LEU A 174 11.30 12.00 5.12
CA LEU A 174 11.72 13.36 4.76
C LEU A 174 12.59 14.01 5.85
N GLU A 175 12.33 13.73 7.13
CA GLU A 175 13.08 14.35 8.24
C GLU A 175 14.19 13.47 8.81
N GLY A 176 14.20 12.16 8.53
CA GLY A 176 15.23 11.22 9.01
C GLY A 176 15.04 10.76 10.45
N ASN A 177 13.83 10.88 11.03
CA ASN A 177 13.56 10.41 12.38
C ASN A 177 13.41 8.87 12.44
N PRO A 178 13.67 8.23 13.58
CA PRO A 178 13.61 6.76 13.70
C PRO A 178 12.19 6.17 13.73
N ALA A 179 11.16 7.00 13.95
CA ALA A 179 9.76 6.62 13.98
C ALA A 179 8.84 7.83 13.78
N ALA A 180 7.59 7.57 13.39
CA ALA A 180 6.53 8.57 13.36
C ALA A 180 5.91 8.75 14.75
N LEU A 181 5.76 9.99 15.22
CA LEU A 181 5.27 10.26 16.57
C LEU A 181 3.81 10.72 16.58
N LEU A 182 3.00 10.15 17.47
CA LEU A 182 1.63 10.62 17.75
C LEU A 182 1.41 10.81 19.25
N THR A 183 0.77 11.92 19.61
CA THR A 183 0.41 12.26 21.00
C THR A 183 -1.07 12.04 21.26
N ALA A 184 -1.47 12.00 22.54
CA ALA A 184 -2.87 11.98 22.94
C ALA A 184 -3.68 13.18 22.37
N LYS A 185 -3.03 14.34 22.20
CA LYS A 185 -3.63 15.53 21.59
C LYS A 185 -3.91 15.31 20.10
N ASP A 186 -2.99 14.64 19.40
CA ASP A 186 -3.17 14.32 17.98
C ASP A 186 -4.36 13.37 17.78
N PHE A 187 -4.46 12.29 18.56
CA PHE A 187 -5.60 11.36 18.48
C PHE A 187 -6.94 12.08 18.68
N LYS A 188 -7.04 13.01 19.63
CA LYS A 188 -8.26 13.82 19.85
C LYS A 188 -8.61 14.71 18.65
N GLY A 189 -7.64 15.04 17.81
CA GLY A 189 -7.82 15.87 16.62
C GLY A 189 -8.60 15.17 15.52
N PHE A 190 -8.32 13.88 15.26
CA PHE A 190 -8.89 13.13 14.14
C PHE A 190 -9.80 11.95 14.53
N LEU A 191 -9.76 11.48 15.79
CA LEU A 191 -10.65 10.43 16.28
C LEU A 191 -11.86 10.99 17.05
N PRO A 192 -12.93 10.19 17.19
CA PRO A 192 -14.06 10.53 18.07
C PRO A 192 -13.62 10.76 19.53
N LYS A 193 -14.39 11.58 20.27
CA LYS A 193 -14.07 11.95 21.67
C LYS A 193 -13.88 10.76 22.61
N TYR A 194 -14.52 9.62 22.36
CA TYR A 194 -14.37 8.42 23.20
C TYR A 194 -12.98 7.75 23.06
N PHE A 195 -12.20 8.07 22.02
CA PHE A 195 -10.79 7.72 21.87
C PHE A 195 -9.86 8.68 22.65
N SER A 196 -10.23 9.03 23.89
CA SER A 196 -9.49 9.99 24.72
C SER A 196 -8.66 9.32 25.82
N PHE A 197 -8.90 8.04 26.09
CA PHE A 197 -8.25 7.29 27.16
C PHE A 197 -7.06 6.48 26.65
N ARG A 198 -5.91 6.60 27.34
CA ARG A 198 -4.67 5.90 27.00
C ARG A 198 -4.84 4.39 26.79
N PRO A 199 -5.52 3.62 27.67
CA PRO A 199 -5.67 2.18 27.46
C PRO A 199 -6.51 1.80 26.24
N VAL A 200 -7.43 2.68 25.82
CA VAL A 200 -8.21 2.47 24.58
C VAL A 200 -7.32 2.65 23.36
N ILE A 201 -6.46 3.67 23.38
CA ILE A 201 -5.49 3.96 22.31
C ILE A 201 -4.45 2.83 22.24
N GLU A 202 -3.88 2.40 23.37
CA GLU A 202 -2.92 1.29 23.42
C GLU A 202 -3.49 -0.01 22.85
N ARG A 203 -4.72 -0.40 23.22
CA ARG A 203 -5.38 -1.58 22.64
C ARG A 203 -5.62 -1.45 21.14
N ALA A 204 -6.00 -0.26 20.67
CA ALA A 204 -6.22 0.00 19.25
C ALA A 204 -4.92 -0.09 18.45
N ILE A 205 -3.85 0.51 18.98
CA ILE A 205 -2.52 0.52 18.38
C ILE A 205 -1.90 -0.88 18.38
N HIS A 206 -2.07 -1.66 19.45
CA HIS A 206 -1.51 -3.01 19.54
C HIS A 206 -2.04 -3.92 18.42
N SER A 207 -3.28 -3.72 17.97
CA SER A 207 -3.83 -4.48 16.83
C SER A 207 -3.17 -4.17 15.47
N LEU A 208 -2.27 -3.18 15.40
CA LEU A 208 -1.53 -2.79 14.21
C LEU A 208 -0.14 -3.44 14.09
N TRP A 209 0.18 -4.43 14.94
CA TRP A 209 1.50 -5.08 14.99
C TRP A 209 1.93 -5.74 13.67
N LYS A 210 0.98 -6.20 12.83
CA LYS A 210 1.29 -6.75 11.49
C LYS A 210 1.86 -5.69 10.54
N LEU A 211 1.39 -4.45 10.69
CA LEU A 211 1.76 -3.31 9.85
C LEU A 211 3.00 -2.58 10.39
N PHE A 212 3.10 -2.42 11.72
CA PHE A 212 4.20 -1.72 12.37
C PHE A 212 5.00 -2.69 13.27
N ASP A 213 6.29 -2.87 12.95
CA ASP A 213 7.21 -3.80 13.63
C ASP A 213 7.31 -3.54 15.14
N LYS A 214 7.34 -2.26 15.52
CA LYS A 214 7.35 -1.84 16.91
C LYS A 214 6.54 -0.58 17.10
N ILE A 215 5.68 -0.60 18.13
CA ILE A 215 4.97 0.58 18.59
C ILE A 215 5.32 0.83 20.05
N GLU A 216 6.16 1.84 20.27
CA GLU A 216 6.69 2.16 21.59
C GLU A 216 5.90 3.28 22.24
N VAL A 217 5.72 3.20 23.56
CA VAL A 217 5.23 4.33 24.35
C VAL A 217 6.42 5.07 24.95
N LEU A 218 6.60 6.32 24.54
CA LEU A 218 7.66 7.20 25.02
C LEU A 218 7.11 8.08 26.14
N ASP A 219 7.61 7.90 27.37
CA ASP A 219 7.32 8.81 28.49
C ASP A 219 8.21 10.05 28.38
N THR A 220 7.59 11.22 28.19
CA THR A 220 8.31 12.46 27.95
C THR A 220 8.88 13.08 29.22
N ARG A 221 8.33 12.76 30.41
CA ARG A 221 8.75 13.38 31.67
C ARG A 221 10.12 12.89 32.10
N GLY A 222 10.43 11.61 31.86
CA GLY A 222 11.69 10.98 32.22
C GLY A 222 12.72 10.88 31.09
N LYS A 223 12.28 10.90 29.82
CA LYS A 223 13.15 10.60 28.65
C LYS A 223 13.33 11.76 27.68
N LYS A 224 13.03 13.00 28.08
CA LYS A 224 13.09 14.16 27.18
C LYS A 224 14.45 14.34 26.51
N SER A 225 15.55 14.19 27.25
CA SER A 225 16.91 14.29 26.73
C SER A 225 17.22 13.19 25.70
N GLU A 226 16.85 11.95 26.00
CA GLU A 226 16.99 10.80 25.09
C GLU A 226 16.18 11.02 23.79
N ILE A 227 14.95 11.52 23.89
CA ILE A 227 14.12 11.83 22.72
C ILE A 227 14.76 12.94 21.88
N LEU A 228 15.27 14.01 22.50
CA LEU A 228 15.93 15.12 21.79
C LEU A 228 17.27 14.72 21.15
N ALA A 229 17.90 13.65 21.63
CA ALA A 229 19.13 13.09 21.05
C ALA A 229 18.83 12.20 19.83
N ASN A 230 17.71 11.47 19.84
CA ASN A 230 17.35 10.50 18.81
C ASN A 230 16.47 11.05 17.69
N TYR A 231 15.84 12.21 17.89
CA TYR A 231 14.93 12.83 16.93
C TYR A 231 15.43 14.20 16.50
N LYS A 232 15.20 14.55 15.24
CA LYS A 232 15.49 15.86 14.69
C LYS A 232 14.66 16.91 15.42
N GLN A 233 15.33 17.90 15.98
CA GLN A 233 14.67 18.98 16.71
C GLN A 233 13.88 19.87 15.75
N SER A 234 12.57 19.92 15.94
CA SER A 234 11.64 20.71 15.14
C SER A 234 10.56 21.34 16.03
N ALA A 235 9.90 22.39 15.53
CA ALA A 235 8.78 23.00 16.25
C ALA A 235 7.66 21.98 16.55
N SER A 236 7.44 21.04 15.62
CA SER A 236 6.50 19.92 15.80
C SER A 236 6.91 19.03 16.96
N LEU A 237 8.18 18.57 17.02
CA LEU A 237 8.68 17.75 18.13
C LEU A 237 8.57 18.49 19.47
N MET A 238 8.94 19.76 19.51
CA MET A 238 8.87 20.58 20.73
C MET A 238 7.44 20.74 21.25
N GLU A 239 6.45 20.84 20.36
CA GLU A 239 5.03 20.83 20.74
C GLU A 239 4.60 19.45 21.27
N LYS A 240 5.01 18.37 20.61
CA LYS A 240 4.67 17.00 21.05
C LYS A 240 5.26 16.66 22.42
N LEU A 241 6.46 17.15 22.72
CA LEU A 241 7.13 16.99 24.03
C LEU A 241 6.38 17.64 25.20
N LYS A 242 5.39 18.52 24.94
CA LYS A 242 4.49 19.03 25.99
C LYS A 242 3.49 17.98 26.49
N SER A 243 3.25 16.94 25.70
CA SER A 243 2.41 15.80 26.11
C SER A 243 3.16 14.93 27.09
N SER A 244 2.48 14.30 28.05
CA SER A 244 3.10 13.40 29.04
C SER A 244 3.64 12.09 28.46
N TYR A 245 3.11 11.66 27.31
CA TYR A 245 3.57 10.48 26.60
C TYR A 245 3.28 10.63 25.10
N MET A 246 3.99 9.85 24.30
CA MET A 246 3.82 9.74 22.85
C MET A 246 3.87 8.29 22.42
N PHE A 247 3.34 7.99 21.25
CA PHE A 247 3.46 6.70 20.59
C PHE A 247 4.38 6.84 19.39
N ALA A 248 5.39 5.98 19.31
CA ALA A 248 6.33 5.93 18.20
C ALA A 248 6.00 4.74 17.31
N PHE A 249 5.67 5.02 16.05
CA PHE A 249 5.30 4.02 15.04
C PHE A 249 6.46 3.84 14.06
N ARG A 250 6.95 2.60 13.94
CA ARG A 250 7.90 2.21 12.90
C ARG A 250 7.21 1.28 11.91
N LEU A 251 7.14 1.67 10.64
CA LEU A 251 6.58 0.80 9.60
C LEU A 251 7.45 -0.45 9.51
N HIS A 252 6.83 -1.62 9.39
CA HIS A 252 7.59 -2.85 9.24
C HIS A 252 8.41 -2.80 7.94
N PRO A 253 9.71 -3.15 7.92
CA PRO A 253 10.56 -2.97 6.74
C PRO A 253 10.01 -3.64 5.48
N THR A 254 9.42 -4.83 5.60
CA THR A 254 8.79 -5.54 4.47
C THR A 254 7.49 -4.90 3.96
N LYS A 255 6.96 -3.91 4.68
CA LYS A 255 5.73 -3.17 4.37
C LYS A 255 6.04 -1.79 3.78
N ASP A 256 7.28 -1.32 3.97
CA ASP A 256 7.82 -0.07 3.43
C ASP A 256 8.41 -0.31 2.04
N SER A 257 7.83 0.31 1.00
CA SER A 257 8.36 0.14 -0.35
C SER A 257 9.78 0.67 -0.52
N ARG A 258 10.18 1.73 0.18
CA ARG A 258 11.52 2.31 0.01
C ARG A 258 12.59 1.40 0.62
N ALA A 259 12.30 0.82 1.78
CA ALA A 259 13.19 -0.16 2.39
C ALA A 259 13.29 -1.42 1.50
N MET A 260 12.15 -1.89 0.98
CA MET A 260 12.12 -3.04 0.08
C MET A 260 12.77 -2.78 -1.27
N ASP A 261 12.66 -1.58 -1.87
CA ASP A 261 13.34 -1.25 -3.12
C ASP A 261 14.86 -1.42 -2.96
N VAL A 262 15.42 -1.00 -1.81
CA VAL A 262 16.86 -1.16 -1.51
C VAL A 262 17.22 -2.63 -1.31
N GLU A 263 16.37 -3.40 -0.62
CA GLU A 263 16.58 -4.85 -0.44
C GLU A 263 16.46 -5.63 -1.76
N GLU A 264 15.45 -5.30 -2.58
CA GLU A 264 15.20 -5.88 -3.88
C GLU A 264 16.34 -5.55 -4.85
N GLU A 265 16.84 -4.31 -4.91
CA GLU A 265 18.03 -3.99 -5.73
C GLU A 265 19.26 -4.83 -5.31
N LYS A 266 19.47 -5.02 -4.01
CA LYS A 266 20.59 -5.84 -3.50
C LYS A 266 20.41 -7.34 -3.74
N THR A 267 19.18 -7.84 -3.75
CA THR A 267 18.90 -9.29 -3.75
C THR A 267 18.47 -9.80 -5.14
N ALA A 268 17.64 -9.05 -5.85
CA ALA A 268 17.21 -9.37 -7.22
C ALA A 268 18.38 -9.33 -8.21
N SER A 269 19.43 -8.55 -7.90
CA SER A 269 20.69 -8.59 -8.63
C SER A 269 21.41 -9.93 -8.56
N LEU A 270 21.20 -10.71 -7.51
CA LEU A 270 21.89 -11.99 -7.34
C LEU A 270 21.02 -13.20 -7.68
N SER A 271 19.81 -13.36 -7.13
CA SER A 271 19.05 -14.61 -7.33
C SER A 271 18.19 -14.62 -8.60
N ILE A 272 17.39 -13.58 -8.81
CA ILE A 272 16.45 -13.51 -9.95
C ILE A 272 17.22 -13.32 -11.26
N THR A 273 18.18 -12.38 -11.28
CA THR A 273 19.01 -12.13 -12.47
C THR A 273 19.83 -13.38 -12.82
N TYR A 274 20.39 -14.07 -11.83
CA TYR A 274 21.11 -15.32 -12.05
C TYR A 274 20.19 -16.43 -12.56
N GLY A 275 19.00 -16.59 -11.98
CA GLY A 275 18.02 -17.57 -12.44
C GLY A 275 17.62 -17.34 -13.90
N LEU A 276 17.32 -16.09 -14.29
CA LEU A 276 17.04 -15.73 -15.68
C LEU A 276 18.24 -15.94 -16.61
N PHE A 277 19.45 -15.66 -16.13
CA PHE A 277 20.68 -15.96 -16.86
C PHE A 277 20.89 -17.46 -17.07
N GLU A 278 20.59 -18.28 -16.07
CA GLU A 278 20.65 -19.74 -16.18
C GLU A 278 19.58 -20.25 -17.16
N LEU A 279 18.39 -19.64 -17.20
CA LEU A 279 17.40 -19.96 -18.23
C LEU A 279 17.94 -19.69 -19.65
N HIS A 280 18.63 -18.57 -19.84
CA HIS A 280 19.29 -18.27 -21.11
C HIS A 280 20.37 -19.30 -21.45
N LYS A 281 21.31 -19.51 -20.53
CA LYS A 281 22.48 -20.37 -20.76
C LYS A 281 22.13 -21.83 -20.99
N LYS A 282 21.18 -22.38 -20.22
CA LYS A 282 20.86 -23.81 -20.26
C LYS A 282 19.74 -24.15 -21.25
N PHE A 283 18.82 -23.22 -21.47
CA PHE A 283 17.57 -23.52 -22.17
C PHE A 283 17.32 -22.63 -23.40
N GLY A 284 18.24 -21.71 -23.72
CA GLY A 284 18.17 -20.91 -24.93
C GLY A 284 17.11 -19.81 -24.91
N VAL A 285 16.57 -19.46 -23.74
CA VAL A 285 15.70 -18.29 -23.59
C VAL A 285 16.49 -17.03 -23.93
N GLU A 286 15.92 -16.08 -24.67
CA GLU A 286 16.62 -14.83 -24.93
C GLU A 286 16.97 -14.10 -23.61
N ARG A 287 18.13 -13.44 -23.59
CA ARG A 287 18.64 -12.76 -22.41
C ARG A 287 17.70 -11.62 -21.99
N VAL A 288 17.23 -11.67 -20.75
CA VAL A 288 16.52 -10.56 -20.12
C VAL A 288 17.53 -9.59 -19.53
N GLU A 289 17.41 -8.30 -19.87
CA GLU A 289 18.26 -7.26 -19.30
C GLU A 289 18.01 -7.08 -17.80
N TYR A 290 19.06 -6.66 -17.09
CA TYR A 290 19.04 -6.44 -15.65
C TYR A 290 17.91 -5.48 -15.21
N ASN A 291 17.78 -4.34 -15.89
CA ASN A 291 16.75 -3.34 -15.56
C ASN A 291 15.34 -3.92 -15.75
N THR A 292 15.13 -4.70 -16.81
CA THR A 292 13.85 -5.38 -17.05
C THR A 292 13.54 -6.42 -15.97
N ALA A 293 14.54 -7.17 -15.50
CA ALA A 293 14.37 -8.12 -14.39
C ALA A 293 14.00 -7.40 -13.08
N LEU A 294 14.60 -6.24 -12.80
CA LEU A 294 14.23 -5.39 -11.67
C LEU A 294 12.79 -4.86 -11.80
N GLU A 295 12.37 -4.40 -12.98
CA GLU A 295 11.00 -3.94 -13.21
C GLU A 295 9.97 -5.05 -12.98
N LEU A 296 10.24 -6.26 -13.50
CA LEU A 296 9.37 -7.43 -13.26
C LEU A 296 9.29 -7.76 -11.77
N THR A 297 10.42 -7.67 -11.06
CA THR A 297 10.46 -7.87 -9.61
C THR A 297 9.64 -6.80 -8.88
N ARG A 298 9.76 -5.54 -9.28
CA ARG A 298 8.98 -4.44 -8.68
C ARG A 298 7.49 -4.56 -8.95
N ASP A 299 7.09 -5.04 -10.12
CA ASP A 299 5.69 -5.18 -10.53
C ASP A 299 4.98 -6.36 -9.82
N TYR A 300 5.65 -7.51 -9.76
CA TYR A 300 5.05 -8.78 -9.29
C TYR A 300 5.52 -9.22 -7.90
N GLY A 301 6.56 -8.57 -7.38
CA GLY A 301 7.23 -8.81 -6.10
C GLY A 301 8.26 -9.92 -6.14
N ARG A 302 9.25 -9.81 -5.25
CA ARG A 302 10.41 -10.73 -5.18
C ARG A 302 10.01 -12.20 -5.04
N VAL A 303 9.20 -12.52 -4.03
CA VAL A 303 8.90 -13.92 -3.68
C VAL A 303 8.19 -14.65 -4.83
N PRO A 304 7.10 -14.12 -5.42
CA PRO A 304 6.47 -14.75 -6.58
C PRO A 304 7.38 -14.90 -7.79
N VAL A 305 8.20 -13.89 -8.10
CA VAL A 305 9.10 -13.91 -9.26
C VAL A 305 10.21 -14.95 -9.07
N GLN A 306 10.81 -15.01 -7.89
CA GLN A 306 11.84 -15.98 -7.57
C GLN A 306 11.29 -17.41 -7.68
N GLN A 307 10.13 -17.68 -7.08
CA GLN A 307 9.50 -19.00 -7.14
C GLN A 307 9.19 -19.41 -8.59
N ALA A 308 8.68 -18.49 -9.41
CA ALA A 308 8.42 -18.75 -10.82
C ALA A 308 9.70 -19.14 -11.59
N VAL A 309 10.79 -18.39 -11.41
CA VAL A 309 12.07 -18.67 -12.08
C VAL A 309 12.66 -20.03 -11.66
N GLU A 310 12.55 -20.37 -10.38
CA GLU A 310 12.97 -21.65 -9.83
C GLU A 310 12.14 -22.82 -10.41
N GLU A 311 10.82 -22.70 -10.45
CA GLU A 311 9.94 -23.75 -10.98
C GLU A 311 10.02 -23.92 -12.50
N ILE A 312 10.21 -22.84 -13.28
CA ILE A 312 10.54 -22.93 -14.71
C ILE A 312 11.81 -23.76 -14.91
N SER A 313 12.83 -23.50 -14.08
CA SER A 313 14.09 -24.24 -14.13
C SER A 313 13.89 -25.72 -13.79
N HIS A 314 13.08 -26.04 -12.78
CA HIS A 314 12.74 -27.43 -12.45
C HIS A 314 11.99 -28.13 -13.58
N TYR A 315 11.00 -27.48 -14.18
CA TYR A 315 10.22 -28.03 -15.29
C TYR A 315 11.12 -28.43 -16.48
N TRP A 316 12.08 -27.58 -16.87
CA TRP A 316 13.00 -27.87 -17.96
C TRP A 316 14.16 -28.80 -17.60
N GLN A 317 14.30 -29.17 -16.33
CA GLN A 317 15.20 -30.23 -15.86
C GLN A 317 14.46 -31.57 -15.68
N ASP A 318 13.23 -31.69 -16.21
CA ASP A 318 12.34 -32.84 -16.05
C ASP A 318 12.03 -33.19 -14.58
N ARG A 319 12.14 -32.21 -13.67
CA ARG A 319 11.82 -32.34 -12.23
C ARG A 319 10.37 -31.95 -11.95
N HIS A 320 9.44 -32.66 -12.57
CA HIS A 320 8.01 -32.37 -12.48
C HIS A 320 7.40 -32.54 -11.09
N ASP A 321 8.06 -33.30 -10.21
CA ASP A 321 7.72 -33.45 -8.79
C ASP A 321 7.88 -32.13 -7.99
N LYS A 322 8.65 -31.17 -8.52
CA LYS A 322 8.94 -29.88 -7.89
C LYS A 322 8.21 -28.71 -8.53
N VAL A 323 7.17 -29.00 -9.30
CA VAL A 323 6.38 -28.01 -10.03
C VAL A 323 5.00 -27.90 -9.41
N SER A 324 4.56 -26.67 -9.13
CA SER A 324 3.25 -26.40 -8.56
C SER A 324 2.12 -26.41 -9.60
N GLU A 325 0.88 -26.51 -9.13
CA GLU A 325 -0.31 -26.31 -9.97
C GLU A 325 -0.29 -24.94 -10.68
N THR A 326 0.30 -23.92 -10.02
CA THR A 326 0.45 -22.57 -10.57
C THR A 326 1.26 -22.56 -11.87
N LEU A 327 2.37 -23.30 -11.95
CA LEU A 327 3.14 -23.39 -13.20
C LEU A 327 2.30 -24.04 -14.31
N TYR A 328 1.55 -25.10 -13.98
CA TYR A 328 0.74 -25.82 -14.96
C TYR A 328 -0.35 -24.93 -15.58
N LYS A 329 -0.91 -23.96 -14.83
CA LYS A 329 -1.86 -22.97 -15.37
C LYS A 329 -1.25 -22.06 -16.45
N VAL A 330 0.08 -21.91 -16.47
CA VAL A 330 0.81 -21.06 -17.43
C VAL A 330 1.80 -21.85 -18.28
N ILE A 331 1.63 -23.17 -18.37
CA ILE A 331 2.63 -24.06 -18.99
C ILE A 331 2.91 -23.74 -20.46
N ASP A 332 1.90 -23.27 -21.19
CA ASP A 332 2.08 -22.89 -22.60
C ASP A 332 2.99 -21.66 -22.70
N ALA A 333 2.80 -20.68 -21.83
CA ALA A 333 3.70 -19.51 -21.77
C ALA A 333 5.12 -19.91 -21.38
N VAL A 334 5.29 -20.93 -20.53
CA VAL A 334 6.60 -21.48 -20.18
C VAL A 334 7.24 -22.13 -21.40
N LYS A 335 6.51 -22.94 -22.17
CA LYS A 335 7.01 -23.59 -23.38
C LYS A 335 7.43 -22.57 -24.44
N ASP A 336 6.66 -21.48 -24.59
CA ASP A 336 6.88 -20.43 -25.57
C ASP A 336 8.17 -19.61 -25.31
N LEU A 337 8.70 -19.61 -24.08
CA LEU A 337 9.90 -18.82 -23.71
C LEU A 337 11.12 -19.09 -24.59
N ARG A 338 11.31 -20.33 -25.08
CA ARG A 338 12.46 -20.69 -25.93
C ARG A 338 12.31 -20.24 -27.38
N PHE A 339 11.10 -19.89 -27.79
CA PHE A 339 10.76 -19.59 -29.18
C PHE A 339 10.38 -18.13 -29.38
N THR A 340 10.51 -17.30 -28.34
CA THR A 340 10.13 -15.89 -28.37
C THR A 340 11.38 -15.01 -28.38
N ASP A 341 11.55 -14.20 -29.43
CA ASP A 341 12.58 -13.15 -29.54
C ASP A 341 12.33 -11.95 -28.60
N ARG A 342 11.40 -12.09 -27.65
CA ARG A 342 10.99 -11.12 -26.61
C ARG A 342 10.31 -11.83 -25.44
N PRO A 343 11.06 -12.57 -24.59
CA PRO A 343 10.50 -13.43 -23.54
C PRO A 343 9.75 -12.66 -22.44
N VAL A 344 9.94 -11.33 -22.35
CA VAL A 344 9.33 -10.46 -21.34
C VAL A 344 7.80 -10.57 -21.33
N GLY A 345 7.15 -10.71 -22.49
CA GLY A 345 5.69 -10.87 -22.57
C GLY A 345 5.21 -12.16 -21.88
N ALA A 346 5.88 -13.27 -22.16
CA ALA A 346 5.60 -14.56 -21.53
C ALA A 346 5.92 -14.54 -20.03
N LEU A 347 7.05 -13.95 -19.63
CA LEU A 347 7.43 -13.79 -18.23
C LEU A 347 6.41 -12.94 -17.45
N ARG A 348 5.89 -11.84 -18.02
CA ARG A 348 4.81 -11.05 -17.41
C ARG A 348 3.56 -11.90 -17.16
N LYS A 349 3.18 -12.77 -18.10
CA LYS A 349 2.04 -13.68 -17.93
C LYS A 349 2.29 -14.69 -16.81
N ILE A 350 3.47 -15.29 -16.77
CA ILE A 350 3.86 -16.26 -15.74
C ILE A 350 3.91 -15.61 -14.36
N PHE A 351 4.65 -14.50 -14.21
CA PHE A 351 4.83 -13.82 -12.93
C PHE A 351 3.53 -13.22 -12.39
N LYS A 352 2.61 -12.81 -13.27
CA LYS A 352 1.26 -12.42 -12.87
C LYS A 352 0.51 -13.57 -12.18
N GLU A 353 0.62 -14.78 -12.69
CA GLU A 353 -0.05 -15.95 -12.09
C GLU A 353 0.56 -16.35 -10.74
N TYR A 354 1.89 -16.34 -10.62
CA TYR A 354 2.55 -16.56 -9.33
C TYR A 354 2.21 -15.47 -8.32
N SER A 355 2.16 -14.21 -8.77
CA SER A 355 1.74 -13.09 -7.93
C SER A 355 0.30 -13.26 -7.44
N ARG A 356 -0.60 -13.77 -8.30
CA ARG A 356 -1.97 -14.11 -7.91
C ARG A 356 -2.00 -15.22 -6.85
N ALA A 357 -1.36 -16.35 -7.12
CA ALA A 357 -1.33 -17.49 -6.21
C ALA A 357 -0.74 -17.12 -4.83
N TYR A 358 0.29 -16.27 -4.82
CA TYR A 358 0.87 -15.73 -3.59
C TYR A 358 -0.15 -14.89 -2.80
N GLN A 359 -0.90 -14.02 -3.47
CA GLN A 359 -1.91 -13.19 -2.82
C GLN A 359 -3.10 -14.04 -2.32
N GLU A 360 -3.52 -15.06 -3.05
CA GLU A 360 -4.53 -16.04 -2.60
C GLU A 360 -4.11 -16.71 -1.28
N GLY A 361 -2.85 -17.14 -1.18
CA GLY A 361 -2.29 -17.71 0.03
C GLY A 361 -2.28 -16.73 1.21
N PHE A 362 -2.12 -15.44 0.96
CA PHE A 362 -2.18 -14.40 1.99
C PHE A 362 -3.62 -14.19 2.50
N PHE A 363 -4.59 -14.06 1.60
CA PHE A 363 -6.00 -13.88 1.97
C PHE A 363 -6.62 -15.12 2.61
N ALA A 364 -6.10 -16.33 2.34
CA ALA A 364 -6.53 -17.54 3.04
C ALA A 364 -6.11 -17.59 4.52
N GLN A 365 -5.17 -16.73 4.95
CA GLN A 365 -4.69 -16.65 6.33
C GLN A 365 -5.38 -15.56 7.16
N ILE A 366 -6.20 -14.72 6.51
CA ILE A 366 -6.97 -13.63 7.11
C ILE A 366 -8.42 -14.06 7.24
#